data_AF-A0A3B9L4G9-F1
#
_entry.id   AF-A0A3B9L4G9-F1
#
_cell.length_a   1.000
_cell.length_b   1.000
_cell.length_c   1.000
_cell.angle_alpha   90.00
_cell.angle_beta   90.00
_cell.angle_gamma   90.00
#
_symmetry.space_group_name_H-M   'P 1'
#
loop_
_entity.id
_entity.type
_entity.pdbx_description
1 polymer ?
#
loop_
_entity_poly.entity_id
_entity_poly.type
_entity_poly.pdbx_seq_one_letter_code
_entity_poly.pdbx_strand_id
1 'polypeptide(L)'
;VVSFLKPTNRLTIASEVVIQHYEEAPLDFYIEDYAVNYPFVYAQADWADLAAFQQPIFPLDQPTVNQWLMQMGISTIPEQTFTLLTKLNQTINQQFRYQIREEAGVQTPAQTIQMGSGSCRDYATLFIEACRCLGLASRFVSGYSHAPATEAGNATTHAWAEVYLPG
;
A
#
# COMPACT_ATOMS: atom_id res chain seq x y z
N VAL A 1 18.34 17.85 -25.13
CA VAL A 1 18.23 19.32 -25.24
C VAL A 1 17.34 19.63 -26.43
N VAL A 2 16.22 20.32 -26.24
CA VAL A 2 15.34 20.75 -27.34
C VAL A 2 15.70 22.18 -27.72
N SER A 3 15.87 22.44 -29.02
CA SER A 3 16.23 23.76 -29.55
C SER A 3 15.11 24.25 -30.46
N PHE A 4 14.69 25.50 -30.29
CA PHE A 4 13.68 26.11 -31.14
C PHE A 4 14.34 26.78 -32.35
N LEU A 5 13.84 26.48 -33.55
CA LEU A 5 14.36 27.06 -34.80
C LEU A 5 13.85 28.48 -35.05
N LYS A 6 12.80 28.91 -34.34
CA LYS A 6 12.16 30.23 -34.46
C LYS A 6 11.59 30.68 -33.10
N PRO A 7 11.38 31.99 -32.88
CA PRO A 7 10.69 32.47 -31.69
C PRO A 7 9.29 31.82 -31.57
N THR A 8 8.99 31.27 -30.40
CA THR A 8 7.67 30.71 -30.07
C THR A 8 7.34 31.07 -28.62
N ASN A 9 6.05 31.18 -28.31
CA ASN A 9 5.54 31.35 -26.95
C ASN A 9 4.96 30.07 -26.35
N ARG A 10 4.99 28.96 -27.10
CA ARG A 10 4.40 27.68 -26.70
C ARG A 10 5.34 26.52 -27.01
N LEU A 11 5.55 25.68 -26.00
CA LEU A 11 6.12 24.35 -26.09
C LEU A 11 5.01 23.34 -25.74
N THR A 12 4.93 22.25 -26.48
CA THR A 12 4.02 21.13 -26.17
C THR A 12 4.81 19.84 -26.27
N ILE A 13 4.78 19.05 -25.20
CA ILE A 13 5.40 17.73 -25.12
C ILE A 13 4.24 16.74 -25.02
N ALA A 14 4.16 15.78 -25.93
CA ALA A 14 3.19 14.70 -25.91
C ALA A 14 3.91 13.36 -25.73
N SER A 15 3.36 12.49 -24.89
CA SER A 15 3.85 11.15 -24.63
C SER A 15 2.67 10.20 -24.67
N GLU A 16 2.80 9.09 -25.39
CA GLU A 16 1.78 8.05 -25.51
C GLU A 16 2.34 6.75 -24.94
N VAL A 17 1.55 6.07 -24.12
CA VAL A 17 1.90 4.78 -23.51
C VAL A 17 0.74 3.83 -23.74
N VAL A 18 1.02 2.69 -24.38
CA VAL A 18 0.03 1.61 -24.55
C VAL A 18 0.25 0.59 -23.45
N ILE A 19 -0.75 0.43 -22.58
CA ILE A 19 -0.74 -0.53 -21.47
C ILE A 19 -1.65 -1.70 -21.85
N GLN A 20 -1.11 -2.92 -21.84
CA GLN A 20 -1.90 -4.13 -21.97
C GLN A 20 -2.09 -4.74 -20.57
N HIS A 21 -3.34 -4.87 -20.15
CA HIS A 21 -3.72 -5.45 -18.87
C HIS A 21 -4.32 -6.83 -19.11
N TYR A 22 -3.82 -7.84 -18.41
CA TYR A 22 -4.19 -9.26 -18.62
C TYR A 22 -4.89 -9.91 -17.42
N GLU A 23 -5.18 -9.16 -16.36
CA GLU A 23 -5.83 -9.71 -15.16
C GLU A 23 -7.34 -9.46 -15.17
N GLU A 24 -8.12 -10.56 -15.19
CA GLU A 24 -9.58 -10.52 -15.14
C GLU A 24 -10.11 -10.57 -13.69
N ALA A 25 -9.32 -11.07 -12.72
CA ALA A 25 -9.71 -11.16 -11.30
C ALA A 25 -8.48 -11.17 -10.35
N PRO A 26 -7.92 -10.00 -9.97
CA PRO A 26 -6.68 -9.91 -9.18
C PRO A 26 -6.79 -10.45 -7.74
N LEU A 27 -8.00 -10.81 -7.30
CA LEU A 27 -8.28 -11.34 -5.95
C LEU A 27 -8.71 -12.81 -5.98
N ASP A 28 -8.64 -13.47 -7.13
CA ASP A 28 -8.87 -14.91 -7.27
C ASP A 28 -7.52 -15.63 -7.25
N PHE A 29 -7.00 -15.86 -6.04
CA PHE A 29 -5.73 -16.52 -5.80
C PHE A 29 -5.86 -17.60 -4.73
N TYR A 30 -4.99 -18.61 -4.81
CA TYR A 30 -4.93 -19.67 -3.81
C TYR A 30 -4.14 -19.20 -2.59
N ILE A 31 -4.52 -19.70 -1.42
CA ILE A 31 -3.77 -19.52 -0.18
C ILE A 31 -3.52 -20.92 0.39
N GLU A 32 -2.26 -21.21 0.69
CA GLU A 32 -1.86 -22.43 1.40
C GLU A 32 -2.64 -22.59 2.71
N ASP A 33 -3.07 -23.82 3.03
CA ASP A 33 -3.97 -24.10 4.16
C ASP A 33 -3.49 -23.51 5.49
N TYR A 34 -2.17 -23.49 5.71
CA TYR A 34 -1.57 -22.96 6.95
C TYR A 34 -1.65 -21.43 7.06
N ALA A 35 -1.83 -20.72 5.95
CA ALA A 35 -1.88 -19.26 5.88
C ALA A 35 -3.30 -18.70 5.71
N VAL A 36 -4.31 -19.56 5.54
CA VAL A 36 -5.73 -19.17 5.39
C VAL A 36 -6.22 -18.33 6.57
N ASN A 37 -5.82 -18.67 7.80
CA ASN A 37 -6.23 -17.98 9.01
C ASN A 37 -5.03 -17.33 9.71
N TYR A 38 -5.20 -16.08 10.12
CA TYR A 38 -4.24 -15.38 10.98
C TYR A 38 -4.51 -15.73 12.46
N PRO A 39 -3.48 -15.92 13.31
CA PRO A 39 -2.05 -15.84 12.99
C PRO A 39 -1.50 -17.12 12.37
N PHE A 40 -0.54 -16.97 11.46
CA PHE A 40 0.26 -18.04 10.90
C PHE A 40 1.75 -17.67 10.87
N VAL A 41 2.60 -18.65 10.57
CA VAL A 41 4.05 -18.46 10.39
C VAL A 41 4.42 -18.93 8.99
N TYR A 42 5.20 -18.13 8.25
CA TYR A 42 5.71 -18.51 6.93
C TYR A 42 6.53 -19.80 6.99
N ALA A 43 6.57 -20.56 5.89
CA ALA A 43 7.41 -21.74 5.80
C ALA A 43 8.89 -21.34 5.91
N GLN A 44 9.71 -22.20 6.51
CA GLN A 44 11.13 -21.90 6.74
C GLN A 44 11.89 -21.56 5.43
N ALA A 45 11.46 -22.16 4.32
CA ALA A 45 12.03 -21.90 3.00
C ALA A 45 11.89 -20.42 2.57
N ASP A 46 10.80 -19.75 2.96
CA ASP A 46 10.51 -18.38 2.54
C ASP A 46 11.17 -17.34 3.45
N TRP A 47 11.70 -17.74 4.61
CA TRP A 47 12.18 -16.81 5.63
C TRP A 47 13.30 -15.90 5.12
N ALA A 48 14.25 -16.45 4.35
CA ALA A 48 15.38 -15.68 3.84
C ALA A 48 14.91 -14.56 2.89
N ASP A 49 13.91 -14.84 2.05
CA ASP A 49 13.38 -13.91 1.07
C ASP A 49 12.43 -12.88 1.71
N LEU A 50 11.65 -13.31 2.70
CA LEU A 50 10.61 -12.48 3.33
C LEU A 50 11.10 -11.67 4.53
N ALA A 51 12.24 -12.02 5.13
CA ALA A 51 12.73 -11.37 6.35
C ALA A 51 12.76 -9.84 6.23
N ALA A 52 13.31 -9.31 5.13
CA ALA A 52 13.39 -7.86 4.91
C ALA A 52 12.01 -7.19 4.78
N PHE A 53 11.00 -7.92 4.31
CA PHE A 53 9.64 -7.43 4.12
C PHE A 53 8.77 -7.52 5.37
N GLN A 54 9.20 -8.28 6.38
CA GLN A 54 8.58 -8.34 7.71
C GLN A 54 9.16 -7.30 8.68
N GLN A 55 10.34 -6.72 8.41
CA GLN A 55 10.97 -5.75 9.31
C GLN A 55 10.32 -4.35 9.20
N PRO A 56 9.84 -3.78 10.32
CA PRO A 56 9.31 -2.42 10.35
C PRO A 56 10.39 -1.38 10.03
N ILE A 57 10.06 -0.41 9.18
CA ILE A 57 10.94 0.71 8.83
C ILE A 57 10.79 1.85 9.84
N PHE A 58 9.67 1.92 10.55
CA PHE A 58 9.40 2.90 11.61
C PHE A 58 9.29 2.21 12.98
N PRO A 59 10.39 1.65 13.52
CA PRO A 59 10.34 0.87 14.77
C PRO A 59 9.84 1.67 15.97
N LEU A 60 10.07 2.99 15.99
CA LEU A 60 9.60 3.89 17.05
C LEU A 60 8.07 4.09 17.03
N ASP A 61 7.43 3.85 15.89
CA ASP A 61 5.98 4.04 15.71
C ASP A 61 5.20 2.74 15.99
N GLN A 62 5.87 1.59 16.13
CA GLN A 62 5.23 0.31 16.40
C GLN A 62 4.27 0.34 17.59
N PRO A 63 4.58 0.97 18.75
CA PRO A 63 3.63 1.03 19.86
C PRO A 63 2.32 1.73 19.48
N THR A 64 2.39 2.82 18.72
CA THR A 64 1.21 3.55 18.23
C THR A 64 0.41 2.72 17.22
N VAL A 65 1.10 2.05 16.28
CA VAL A 65 0.45 1.19 15.29
C VAL A 65 -0.23 -0.01 15.96
N ASN A 66 0.45 -0.67 16.91
CA ASN A 66 -0.11 -1.78 17.68
C ASN A 66 -1.34 -1.35 18.49
N GLN A 67 -1.29 -0.18 19.14
CA GLN A 67 -2.44 0.37 19.84
C GLN A 67 -3.63 0.62 18.90
N TRP A 68 -3.38 1.17 17.72
CA TRP A 68 -4.41 1.39 16.71
C TRP A 68 -5.02 0.07 16.20
N LEU A 69 -4.19 -0.94 15.91
CA LEU A 69 -4.66 -2.29 15.55
C LEU A 69 -5.51 -2.94 16.66
N MET A 70 -5.14 -2.77 17.92
CA MET A 70 -5.92 -3.25 19.07
C MET A 70 -7.30 -2.56 19.15
N GLN A 71 -7.37 -1.25 18.89
CA GLN A 71 -8.64 -0.50 18.87
C GLN A 71 -9.58 -1.00 17.75
N MET A 72 -9.03 -1.56 16.68
CA MET A 72 -9.78 -2.18 15.57
C MET A 72 -10.19 -3.63 15.84
N GLY A 73 -9.71 -4.22 16.95
CA GLY A 73 -9.94 -5.62 17.32
C GLY A 73 -9.17 -6.64 16.48
N ILE A 74 -8.05 -6.25 15.85
CA ILE A 74 -7.26 -7.13 14.95
C ILE A 74 -6.36 -8.13 15.72
N SER A 75 -6.18 -7.99 17.03
CA SER A 75 -5.19 -8.77 17.78
C SER A 75 -5.75 -9.94 18.61
N THR A 76 -7.06 -10.20 18.60
CA THR A 76 -7.68 -11.04 19.65
C THR A 76 -8.46 -12.27 19.17
N ILE A 77 -8.72 -12.44 17.87
CA ILE A 77 -9.55 -13.54 17.38
C ILE A 77 -8.97 -14.07 16.06
N PRO A 78 -8.78 -15.39 15.91
CA PRO A 78 -8.43 -15.97 14.62
C PRO A 78 -9.47 -15.64 13.56
N GLU A 79 -9.04 -15.05 12.45
CA GLU A 79 -9.88 -14.73 11.31
C GLU A 79 -9.13 -15.05 10.00
N GLN A 80 -9.87 -15.16 8.91
CA GLN A 80 -9.25 -15.39 7.59
C GLN A 80 -8.31 -14.24 7.25
N THR A 81 -7.07 -14.56 6.88
CA THR A 81 -6.00 -13.58 6.62
C THR A 81 -6.42 -12.55 5.57
N PHE A 82 -7.10 -13.00 4.51
CA PHE A 82 -7.61 -12.10 3.48
C PHE A 82 -8.66 -11.12 4.00
N THR A 83 -9.57 -11.60 4.86
CA THR A 83 -10.59 -10.77 5.52
C THR A 83 -9.96 -9.72 6.43
N LEU A 84 -8.93 -10.10 7.19
CA LEU A 84 -8.15 -9.20 8.03
C LEU A 84 -7.48 -8.08 7.22
N LEU A 85 -6.80 -8.41 6.11
CA LEU A 85 -6.18 -7.43 5.22
C LEU A 85 -7.21 -6.51 4.56
N THR A 86 -8.35 -7.08 4.15
CA THR A 86 -9.47 -6.31 3.59
C THR A 86 -10.03 -5.33 4.62
N LYS A 87 -10.26 -5.78 5.85
CA LYS A 87 -10.73 -4.94 6.97
C LYS A 87 -9.74 -3.82 7.29
N LEU A 88 -8.44 -4.12 7.30
CA LEU A 88 -7.38 -3.13 7.49
C LEU A 88 -7.43 -2.06 6.39
N ASN A 89 -7.50 -2.46 5.13
CA ASN A 89 -7.56 -1.56 3.99
C ASN A 89 -8.81 -0.65 4.04
N GLN A 90 -9.98 -1.25 4.28
CA GLN A 90 -11.25 -0.53 4.40
C GLN A 90 -11.25 0.44 5.57
N THR A 91 -10.62 0.08 6.69
CA THR A 91 -10.54 0.98 7.86
C THR A 91 -9.70 2.21 7.54
N ILE A 92 -8.56 2.05 6.86
CA ILE A 92 -7.77 3.21 6.41
C ILE A 92 -8.58 4.07 5.44
N ASN A 93 -9.30 3.46 4.50
CA ASN A 93 -10.14 4.20 3.56
C ASN A 93 -11.27 5.01 4.26
N GLN A 94 -11.88 4.45 5.31
CA GLN A 94 -13.04 5.05 5.98
C GLN A 94 -12.66 6.05 7.07
N GLN A 95 -11.57 5.82 7.81
CA GLN A 95 -11.20 6.65 8.96
C GLN A 95 -10.37 7.88 8.58
N PHE A 96 -9.70 7.86 7.43
CA PHE A 96 -8.72 8.87 7.06
C PHE A 96 -9.20 9.70 5.87
N ARG A 97 -8.96 11.01 5.93
CA ARG A 97 -9.28 11.92 4.82
C ARG A 97 -8.14 11.96 3.82
N TYR A 98 -8.43 11.70 2.56
CA TYR A 98 -7.44 11.79 1.50
C TYR A 98 -7.00 13.25 1.30
N GLN A 99 -5.70 13.48 1.24
CA GLN A 99 -5.11 14.79 0.98
C GLN A 99 -3.90 14.67 0.05
N ILE A 100 -3.90 15.48 -1.01
CA ILE A 100 -2.73 15.63 -1.90
C ILE A 100 -1.63 16.36 -1.13
N ARG A 101 -0.40 15.87 -1.25
CA ARG A 101 0.77 16.37 -0.54
C ARG A 101 1.94 16.59 -1.49
N GLU A 102 2.51 17.78 -1.42
CA GLU A 102 3.67 18.19 -2.23
C GLU A 102 5.00 17.91 -1.52
N GLU A 103 5.01 17.66 -0.21
CA GLU A 103 6.25 17.41 0.51
C GLU A 103 6.92 16.11 0.04
N ALA A 104 8.24 16.05 0.09
CA ALA A 104 8.96 14.82 -0.21
C ALA A 104 8.79 13.77 0.90
N GLY A 105 8.83 12.49 0.52
CA GLY A 105 8.74 11.37 1.45
C GLY A 105 7.32 11.06 1.92
N VAL A 106 7.23 10.20 2.93
CA VAL A 106 5.96 9.74 3.52
C VAL A 106 5.79 10.31 4.92
N GLN A 107 4.54 10.50 5.36
CA GLN A 107 4.24 10.62 6.78
C GLN A 107 4.62 9.31 7.47
N THR A 108 5.10 9.40 8.71
CA THR A 108 5.27 8.20 9.52
C THR A 108 3.88 7.60 9.85
N PRO A 109 3.79 6.30 10.18
CA PRO A 109 2.52 5.69 10.59
C PRO A 109 1.85 6.44 11.75
N ALA A 110 2.62 6.85 12.77
CA ALA A 110 2.08 7.58 13.91
C ALA A 110 1.54 8.97 13.50
N GLN A 111 2.22 9.67 12.59
CA GLN A 111 1.74 10.94 12.05
C GLN A 111 0.43 10.77 11.28
N THR A 112 0.35 9.75 10.43
CA THR A 112 -0.86 9.46 9.64
C THR A 112 -2.06 9.20 10.57
N ILE A 113 -1.86 8.34 11.58
CA ILE A 113 -2.84 8.04 12.65
C ILE A 113 -3.27 9.31 13.38
N GLN A 114 -2.31 10.16 13.79
CA GLN A 114 -2.59 11.38 14.54
C GLN A 114 -3.35 12.42 13.72
N MET A 115 -2.97 12.61 12.45
CA MET A 115 -3.60 13.60 11.57
C MET A 115 -4.98 13.16 11.09
N GLY A 116 -5.21 11.85 10.98
CA GLY A 116 -6.43 11.30 10.37
C GLY A 116 -6.54 11.69 8.88
N SER A 117 -5.42 11.99 8.24
CA SER A 117 -5.35 12.34 6.82
C SER A 117 -3.99 12.02 6.22
N GLY A 118 -3.95 11.82 4.91
CA GLY A 118 -2.72 11.46 4.20
C GLY A 118 -2.95 11.29 2.70
N SER A 119 -1.85 11.16 1.96
CA SER A 119 -1.84 10.85 0.53
C SER A 119 -1.72 9.34 0.29
N CYS A 120 -1.79 8.89 -0.96
CA CYS A 120 -1.71 7.46 -1.31
C CYS A 120 -0.47 6.76 -0.74
N ARG A 121 0.70 7.41 -0.79
CA ARG A 121 1.95 6.91 -0.21
C ARG A 121 1.91 6.82 1.32
N ASP A 122 1.21 7.72 1.99
CA ASP A 122 1.10 7.71 3.46
C ASP A 122 0.22 6.54 3.91
N TYR A 123 -0.87 6.29 3.17
CA TYR A 123 -1.75 5.15 3.41
C TYR A 123 -1.05 3.82 3.14
N ALA A 124 -0.30 3.72 2.03
CA ALA A 124 0.51 2.53 1.73
C ALA A 124 1.53 2.27 2.85
N THR A 125 2.22 3.31 3.34
CA THR A 125 3.17 3.18 4.46
C THR A 125 2.50 2.73 5.75
N LEU A 126 1.36 3.32 6.14
CA LEU A 126 0.61 2.90 7.32
C LEU A 126 0.15 1.45 7.21
N PHE A 127 -0.38 1.05 6.05
CA PHE A 127 -0.84 -0.32 5.80
C PHE A 127 0.31 -1.34 5.91
N ILE A 128 1.47 -1.04 5.33
CA ILE A 128 2.68 -1.89 5.37
C ILE A 128 3.17 -2.05 6.81
N GLU A 129 3.31 -0.96 7.56
CA GLU A 129 3.81 -1.04 8.93
C GLU A 129 2.81 -1.75 9.85
N ALA A 130 1.51 -1.60 9.60
CA ALA A 130 0.47 -2.41 10.25
C ALA A 130 0.61 -3.91 9.92
N CYS A 131 0.81 -4.28 8.65
CA CYS A 131 1.06 -5.67 8.25
C CYS A 131 2.31 -6.24 8.95
N ARG A 132 3.38 -5.46 9.03
CA ARG A 132 4.65 -5.89 9.66
C ARG A 132 4.53 -6.03 11.18
N CYS A 133 3.75 -5.19 11.85
CA CYS A 133 3.38 -5.40 13.25
C CYS A 133 2.63 -6.73 13.48
N LEU A 134 1.90 -7.21 12.46
CA LEU A 134 1.24 -8.52 12.46
C LEU A 134 2.16 -9.65 11.94
N GLY A 135 3.42 -9.36 11.62
CA GLY A 135 4.36 -10.34 11.07
C GLY A 135 4.11 -10.72 9.62
N LEU A 136 3.27 -9.99 8.88
CA LEU A 136 2.98 -10.23 7.47
C LEU A 136 3.99 -9.49 6.58
N ALA A 137 4.60 -10.22 5.65
CA ALA A 137 5.59 -9.68 4.71
C ALA A 137 4.91 -8.75 3.71
N SER A 138 5.34 -7.49 3.66
CA SER A 138 4.73 -6.47 2.80
C SER A 138 5.74 -5.48 2.23
N ARG A 139 5.42 -4.95 1.04
CA ARG A 139 6.27 -4.02 0.30
C ARG A 139 5.51 -2.81 -0.23
N PHE A 140 6.26 -1.73 -0.38
CA PHE A 140 5.80 -0.49 -0.98
C PHE A 140 6.01 -0.54 -2.49
N VAL A 141 4.99 -0.15 -3.24
CA VAL A 141 5.04 -0.07 -4.69
C VAL A 141 4.60 1.32 -5.13
N SER A 142 5.29 1.88 -6.11
CA SER A 142 4.90 3.11 -6.78
C SER A 142 4.84 2.91 -8.29
N GLY A 143 3.92 3.61 -8.94
CA GLY A 143 3.67 3.48 -10.36
C GLY A 143 2.63 4.47 -10.84
N TYR A 144 1.90 4.11 -11.88
CA TYR A 144 0.80 4.90 -12.41
C TYR A 144 -0.50 4.14 -12.18
N SER A 145 -1.52 4.84 -11.70
CA SER A 145 -2.88 4.31 -11.63
C SER A 145 -3.66 4.81 -12.84
N HIS A 146 -4.40 3.92 -13.49
CA HIS A 146 -5.34 4.28 -14.54
C HIS A 146 -6.76 4.06 -14.02
N ALA A 147 -7.43 5.14 -13.62
CA ALA A 147 -8.79 5.09 -13.10
C ALA A 147 -9.74 5.96 -13.94
N PRO A 148 -10.20 5.45 -15.10
CA PRO A 148 -10.98 6.24 -16.06
C PRO A 148 -12.32 6.76 -15.52
N ALA A 149 -12.84 6.18 -14.43
CA ALA A 149 -14.08 6.61 -13.78
C ALA A 149 -13.92 7.74 -12.75
N THR A 150 -12.70 7.97 -12.22
CA THR A 150 -12.46 8.90 -11.09
C THR A 150 -11.45 9.98 -11.41
N GLU A 151 -10.65 9.81 -12.47
CA GLU A 151 -9.73 10.84 -12.93
C GLU A 151 -10.36 11.61 -14.09
N ALA A 152 -10.37 12.93 -14.00
CA ALA A 152 -10.68 13.82 -15.13
C ALA A 152 -9.56 13.79 -16.19
N GLY A 153 -9.21 12.59 -16.66
CA GLY A 153 -8.53 12.37 -17.92
C GLY A 153 -7.04 12.08 -17.94
N ASN A 154 -6.35 11.75 -16.83
CA ASN A 154 -4.92 11.38 -16.90
C ASN A 154 -4.51 10.40 -15.80
N ALA A 155 -3.78 9.34 -16.16
CA ALA A 155 -3.15 8.43 -15.21
C ALA A 155 -2.22 9.21 -14.28
N THR A 156 -2.53 9.23 -12.98
CA THR A 156 -1.69 9.90 -11.98
C THR A 156 -0.67 8.93 -11.39
N THR A 157 0.47 9.48 -10.92
CA THR A 157 1.41 8.71 -10.10
C THR A 157 0.71 8.27 -8.82
N HIS A 158 0.84 6.99 -8.48
CA HIS A 158 0.20 6.39 -7.33
C HIS A 158 1.17 5.49 -6.56
N ALA A 159 0.80 5.19 -5.32
CA ALA A 159 1.51 4.24 -4.48
C ALA A 159 0.52 3.33 -3.76
N TRP A 160 0.88 2.05 -3.66
CA TRP A 160 0.10 1.02 -2.99
C TRP A 160 1.00 0.08 -2.19
N ALA A 161 0.37 -0.81 -1.44
CA ALA A 161 1.03 -1.86 -0.68
C ALA A 161 0.71 -3.22 -1.30
N GLU A 162 1.69 -4.13 -1.24
CA GLU A 162 1.50 -5.54 -1.56
C GLU A 162 1.87 -6.39 -0.35
N VAL A 163 1.13 -7.46 -0.12
CA VAL A 163 1.34 -8.41 0.99
C VAL A 163 1.51 -9.80 0.40
N TYR A 164 2.54 -10.52 0.84
CA TYR A 164 2.79 -11.88 0.39
C TYR A 164 1.95 -12.86 1.23
N LEU A 165 1.05 -13.57 0.54
CA LEU A 165 0.32 -14.72 1.06
C LEU A 165 0.81 -15.96 0.30
N PRO A 166 1.24 -17.04 0.98
CA PRO A 166 1.69 -18.26 0.31
C PRO A 166 0.54 -18.90 -0.48
N GLY A 167 0.77 -19.24 -1.75
CA GLY A 167 -0.19 -19.91 -2.64
C GLY A 167 -0.03 -19.53 -4.11
#